data_AF-A0A0C9R3H9-F1
#
_entry.id   AF-A0A0C9R3H9-F1
#
_cell.length_a   1.000
_cell.length_b   1.000
_cell.length_c   1.000
_cell.angle_alpha   90.00
_cell.angle_beta   90.00
_cell.angle_gamma   90.00
#
_symmetry.space_group_name_H-M   'P 1'
#
loop_
_entity.id
_entity.type
_entity.pdbx_description
1 polymer ?
#
loop_
_entity_poly.entity_id
_entity_poly.type
_entity_poly.pdbx_seq_one_letter_code
_entity_poly.pdbx_strand_id
1 'polypeptide(L)'
;DSVIPMFVELALSRLTREVQSSELRTMCLQVVIAALYYNPQLLLTVLEKMSQPSNESISSHFIKQWLHDTDCFLGIHDRKLCVLGLCTLISLGDAKPPVLSEVAAKIIPNLILLFDGLKRAYESRAQEEEDEEEEEDEDDCEEALSSDEDEVDEFASNYLEQIAEISKTKAAEAGFEMKAEIKDDEDSDDEEEESVDDLNETALEGFTTPIDDEEEDSAIDEYVTFKEVFSALSSQDPAWYALLTTGLTTEQTKALQEIVVTADQRKAAKESKIIEKRGGFAFPQQTVPTSFKFGS
;
A
#
# COMPACT_ATOMS: atom_id res chain seq x y z
N ASP A 1 -8.00 3.81 -23.58
CA ASP A 1 -9.05 2.82 -23.96
C ASP A 1 -8.59 1.75 -24.95
N SER A 2 -8.08 2.08 -26.14
CA SER A 2 -7.78 1.08 -27.19
C SER A 2 -6.72 0.03 -26.82
N VAL A 3 -5.81 0.34 -25.91
CA VAL A 3 -4.72 -0.56 -25.47
C VAL A 3 -5.09 -1.42 -24.25
N ILE A 4 -6.15 -1.06 -23.53
CA ILE A 4 -6.56 -1.75 -22.29
C ILE A 4 -6.85 -3.24 -22.53
N PRO A 5 -7.59 -3.64 -23.59
CA PRO A 5 -7.82 -5.06 -23.86
C PRO A 5 -6.53 -5.87 -23.97
N MET A 6 -5.48 -5.33 -24.58
CA MET A 6 -4.20 -6.03 -24.76
C MET A 6 -3.52 -6.35 -23.42
N PHE A 7 -3.50 -5.39 -22.49
CA PHE A 7 -2.91 -5.60 -21.15
C PHE A 7 -3.74 -6.58 -20.32
N VAL A 8 -5.06 -6.43 -20.34
CA VAL A 8 -6.00 -7.31 -19.64
C VAL A 8 -5.90 -8.74 -20.17
N GLU A 9 -5.91 -8.92 -21.49
CA GLU A 9 -5.78 -10.23 -22.14
C GLU A 9 -4.46 -10.91 -21.79
N LEU A 10 -3.35 -10.16 -21.75
CA LEU A 10 -2.05 -10.68 -21.37
C LEU A 10 -2.03 -11.17 -19.91
N ALA A 11 -2.51 -10.35 -18.97
CA ALA A 11 -2.58 -10.69 -17.55
C ALA A 11 -3.49 -11.92 -17.31
N LEU A 12 -4.68 -11.95 -17.90
CA LEU A 12 -5.61 -13.06 -17.77
C LEU A 12 -5.10 -14.34 -18.43
N SER A 13 -4.40 -14.23 -19.56
CA SER A 13 -3.75 -15.39 -20.20
C SER A 13 -2.65 -15.98 -19.32
N ARG A 14 -2.00 -15.17 -18.49
CA ARG A 14 -1.04 -15.65 -17.50
C ARG A 14 -1.72 -16.32 -16.31
N LEU A 15 -2.81 -15.74 -15.80
CA LEU A 15 -3.61 -16.22 -14.66
C LEU A 15 -4.39 -17.51 -14.94
N THR A 16 -4.65 -17.83 -16.21
CA THR A 16 -5.30 -19.08 -16.64
C THR A 16 -4.33 -20.26 -16.76
N ARG A 17 -3.04 -20.02 -16.53
CA ARG A 17 -1.98 -21.02 -16.46
C ARG A 17 -1.45 -21.09 -15.03
N GLU A 18 -0.76 -22.18 -14.68
CA GLU A 18 -0.14 -22.30 -13.36
C GLU A 18 0.84 -21.12 -13.11
N VAL A 19 0.56 -20.33 -12.06
CA VAL A 19 1.44 -19.26 -11.58
C VAL A 19 1.98 -19.68 -10.21
N GLN A 20 3.28 -19.98 -10.14
CA GLN A 20 3.89 -20.51 -8.91
C GLN A 20 4.18 -19.40 -7.90
N SER A 21 4.58 -18.21 -8.36
CA SER A 21 4.82 -17.05 -7.49
C SER A 21 3.51 -16.34 -7.15
N SER A 22 3.28 -16.05 -5.86
CA SER A 22 2.20 -15.18 -5.38
C SER A 22 2.35 -13.76 -5.90
N GLU A 23 3.56 -13.22 -5.87
CA GLU A 23 3.89 -11.89 -6.36
C GLU A 23 3.48 -11.69 -7.84
N LEU A 24 3.90 -12.58 -8.74
CA LEU A 24 3.50 -12.48 -10.16
C LEU A 24 1.98 -12.59 -10.34
N ARG A 25 1.32 -13.36 -9.48
CA ARG A 25 -0.14 -13.52 -9.49
C ARG A 25 -0.82 -12.23 -9.06
N THR A 26 -0.37 -11.61 -7.95
CA THR A 26 -0.83 -10.30 -7.47
C THR A 26 -0.63 -9.23 -8.54
N MET A 27 0.55 -9.13 -9.16
CA MET A 27 0.81 -8.18 -10.25
C MET A 27 -0.18 -8.34 -11.42
N CYS A 28 -0.46 -9.59 -11.84
CA CYS A 28 -1.43 -9.85 -12.89
C CYS A 28 -2.87 -9.49 -12.45
N LEU A 29 -3.23 -9.74 -11.20
CA LEU A 29 -4.53 -9.35 -10.64
C LEU A 29 -4.67 -7.81 -10.64
N GLN A 30 -3.65 -7.08 -10.19
CA GLN A 30 -3.65 -5.61 -10.15
C GLN A 30 -3.89 -4.98 -11.52
N VAL A 31 -3.32 -5.52 -12.60
CA VAL A 31 -3.60 -5.03 -13.96
C VAL A 31 -5.09 -5.11 -14.29
N VAL A 32 -5.74 -6.21 -13.92
CA VAL A 32 -7.18 -6.41 -14.17
C VAL A 32 -8.04 -5.55 -13.24
N ILE A 33 -7.63 -5.40 -11.97
CA ILE A 33 -8.30 -4.56 -10.97
C ILE A 33 -8.21 -3.08 -11.38
N ALA A 34 -7.06 -2.61 -11.84
CA ALA A 34 -6.87 -1.26 -12.37
C ALA A 34 -7.75 -1.01 -13.60
N ALA A 35 -7.86 -1.99 -14.51
CA ALA A 35 -8.79 -1.89 -15.64
C ALA A 35 -10.26 -1.85 -15.20
N LEU A 36 -10.62 -2.61 -14.16
CA LEU A 36 -11.97 -2.59 -13.56
C LEU A 36 -12.27 -1.21 -13.01
N TYR A 37 -11.35 -0.66 -12.21
CA TYR A 37 -11.50 0.64 -11.58
C TYR A 37 -11.59 1.78 -12.61
N TYR A 38 -10.74 1.75 -13.64
CA TYR A 38 -10.70 2.77 -14.69
C TYR A 38 -11.95 2.75 -15.59
N ASN A 39 -12.34 1.58 -16.12
CA ASN A 39 -13.51 1.47 -16.99
C ASN A 39 -14.17 0.08 -16.87
N PRO A 40 -15.13 -0.08 -15.94
CA PRO A 40 -15.73 -1.37 -15.65
C PRO A 40 -16.44 -1.99 -16.85
N GLN A 41 -17.12 -1.18 -17.66
CA GLN A 41 -17.87 -1.64 -18.83
C GLN A 41 -16.95 -2.20 -19.92
N LEU A 42 -15.82 -1.53 -20.15
CA LEU A 42 -14.81 -2.01 -21.07
C LEU A 42 -14.21 -3.34 -20.57
N LEU A 43 -13.87 -3.44 -19.29
CA LEU A 43 -13.34 -4.69 -18.73
C LEU A 43 -14.34 -5.83 -18.88
N LEU A 44 -15.61 -5.64 -18.51
CA LEU A 44 -16.65 -6.66 -18.65
C LEU A 44 -16.78 -7.12 -20.11
N THR A 45 -16.74 -6.18 -21.07
CA THR A 45 -16.75 -6.51 -22.51
C THR A 45 -15.54 -7.35 -22.93
N VAL A 46 -14.35 -7.10 -22.36
CA VAL A 46 -13.15 -7.91 -22.63
C VAL A 46 -13.30 -9.31 -22.02
N LEU A 47 -13.72 -9.40 -20.76
CA LEU A 47 -13.94 -10.67 -20.05
C LEU A 47 -14.97 -11.57 -20.75
N GLU A 48 -16.02 -11.00 -21.32
CA GLU A 48 -17.04 -11.75 -22.09
C GLU A 48 -16.51 -12.32 -23.41
N LYS A 49 -15.56 -11.63 -24.06
CA LYS A 49 -14.99 -12.06 -25.35
C LYS A 49 -13.91 -13.12 -25.19
N MET A 50 -13.24 -13.14 -24.04
CA MET A 50 -12.22 -14.13 -23.77
C MET A 50 -12.87 -15.48 -23.44
N SER A 51 -12.24 -16.56 -23.90
CA SER A 51 -12.63 -17.93 -23.56
C SER A 51 -11.45 -18.64 -22.93
N GLN A 52 -11.72 -19.53 -21.97
CA GLN A 52 -10.71 -20.36 -21.34
C GLN A 52 -11.03 -21.85 -21.56
N PRO A 53 -10.04 -22.75 -21.47
CA PRO A 53 -10.27 -24.20 -21.66
C PRO A 53 -11.21 -24.82 -20.62
N SER A 54 -11.35 -24.17 -19.45
CA SER A 54 -12.27 -24.57 -18.38
C SER A 54 -13.73 -24.28 -18.74
N ASN A 55 -14.67 -25.02 -18.15
CA ASN A 55 -16.10 -24.73 -18.22
C ASN A 55 -16.52 -23.50 -17.40
N GLU A 56 -15.60 -22.95 -16.60
CA GLU A 56 -15.82 -21.73 -15.82
C GLU A 56 -15.63 -20.47 -16.69
N SER A 57 -16.38 -19.40 -16.44
CA SER A 57 -16.15 -18.11 -17.12
C SER A 57 -14.87 -17.44 -16.62
N ILE A 58 -14.19 -16.67 -17.47
CA ILE A 58 -12.95 -15.97 -17.07
C ILE A 58 -13.21 -14.97 -15.95
N SER A 59 -14.38 -14.30 -15.96
CA SER A 59 -14.81 -13.43 -14.87
C SER A 59 -14.94 -14.18 -13.54
N SER A 60 -15.46 -15.41 -13.55
CA SER A 60 -15.58 -16.24 -12.35
C SER A 60 -14.23 -16.67 -11.82
N HIS A 61 -13.35 -17.17 -12.69
CA HIS A 61 -11.98 -17.54 -12.33
C HIS A 61 -11.21 -16.36 -11.73
N PHE A 62 -11.23 -15.20 -12.41
CA PHE A 62 -10.57 -13.99 -11.94
C PHE A 62 -11.07 -13.53 -10.57
N ILE A 63 -12.38 -13.40 -10.37
CA ILE A 63 -12.95 -12.92 -9.10
C ILE A 63 -12.66 -13.89 -7.95
N LYS A 64 -12.73 -15.20 -8.21
CA LYS A 64 -12.39 -16.21 -7.19
C LYS A 64 -10.91 -16.18 -6.83
N GLN A 65 -10.03 -16.05 -7.82
CA GLN A 65 -8.58 -15.94 -7.60
C GLN A 65 -8.24 -14.66 -6.83
N TRP A 66 -8.83 -13.53 -7.23
CA TRP A 66 -8.64 -12.25 -6.56
C TRP A 66 -9.00 -12.33 -5.08
N LEU A 67 -10.21 -12.81 -4.75
CA LEU A 67 -10.63 -12.95 -3.35
C LEU A 67 -9.87 -14.02 -2.57
N HIS A 68 -9.20 -14.95 -3.25
CA HIS A 68 -8.36 -15.97 -2.62
C HIS A 68 -7.00 -15.40 -2.22
N ASP A 69 -6.42 -14.53 -3.04
CA ASP A 69 -5.08 -13.97 -2.84
C ASP A 69 -5.09 -12.56 -2.23
N THR A 70 -6.21 -12.11 -1.64
CA THR A 70 -6.31 -10.76 -1.06
C THR A 70 -5.23 -10.49 0.00
N ASP A 71 -4.84 -11.52 0.75
CA ASP A 71 -3.77 -11.46 1.76
C ASP A 71 -2.36 -11.30 1.16
N CYS A 72 -2.21 -11.50 -0.15
CA CYS A 72 -0.97 -11.32 -0.90
C CYS A 72 -0.82 -9.91 -1.50
N PHE A 73 -1.76 -8.99 -1.25
CA PHE A 73 -1.61 -7.57 -1.61
C PHE A 73 -0.88 -6.86 -0.46
N LEU A 74 0.34 -6.42 -0.75
CA LEU A 74 1.29 -5.85 0.20
C LEU A 74 1.54 -4.38 -0.15
N GLY A 75 1.77 -3.55 0.85
CA GLY A 75 1.89 -2.11 0.65
C GLY A 75 0.61 -1.29 0.69
N ILE A 76 0.78 0.03 0.67
CA ILE A 76 -0.33 0.99 0.63
C ILE A 76 -1.02 0.94 -0.74
N HIS A 77 -0.23 1.04 -1.82
CA HIS A 77 -0.74 1.12 -3.19
C HIS A 77 -1.62 -0.09 -3.56
N ASP A 78 -1.08 -1.31 -3.41
CA ASP A 78 -1.75 -2.55 -3.79
C ASP A 78 -3.08 -2.71 -3.07
N ARG A 79 -3.09 -2.42 -1.76
CA ARG A 79 -4.30 -2.53 -0.94
C ARG A 79 -5.31 -1.45 -1.28
N LYS A 80 -4.86 -0.21 -1.50
CA LYS A 80 -5.72 0.89 -1.95
C LYS A 80 -6.40 0.56 -3.27
N LEU A 81 -5.64 0.10 -4.26
CA LEU A 81 -6.16 -0.34 -5.55
C LEU A 81 -7.15 -1.50 -5.40
N CYS A 82 -6.85 -2.47 -4.54
CA CYS A 82 -7.70 -3.61 -4.25
C CYS A 82 -9.03 -3.18 -3.62
N VAL A 83 -9.02 -2.29 -2.62
CA VAL A 83 -10.22 -1.73 -2.00
C VAL A 83 -11.07 -0.97 -3.01
N LEU A 84 -10.47 -0.07 -3.79
CA LEU A 84 -11.17 0.72 -4.81
C LEU A 84 -11.78 -0.18 -5.91
N GLY A 85 -11.05 -1.22 -6.31
CA GLY A 85 -11.53 -2.26 -7.19
C GLY A 85 -12.74 -3.00 -6.65
N LEU A 86 -12.68 -3.48 -5.39
CA LEU A 86 -13.79 -4.20 -4.76
C LEU A 86 -15.01 -3.29 -4.59
N CYS A 87 -14.81 -2.03 -4.23
CA CYS A 87 -15.88 -1.01 -4.19
C CYS A 87 -16.54 -0.83 -5.56
N THR A 88 -15.75 -0.81 -6.62
CA THR A 88 -16.26 -0.73 -8.00
C THR A 88 -17.06 -1.99 -8.37
N LEU A 89 -16.53 -3.17 -8.02
CA LEU A 89 -17.14 -4.47 -8.30
C LEU A 89 -18.53 -4.63 -7.65
N ILE A 90 -18.67 -4.26 -6.37
CA ILE A 90 -19.94 -4.35 -5.65
C ILE A 90 -20.96 -3.31 -6.11
N SER A 91 -20.51 -2.24 -6.77
CA SER A 91 -21.33 -1.13 -7.27
C SER A 91 -21.81 -1.29 -8.71
N LEU A 92 -21.55 -2.43 -9.36
CA LEU A 92 -21.88 -2.64 -10.79
C LEU A 92 -23.39 -2.71 -11.11
N GLY A 93 -24.27 -2.71 -10.11
CA GLY A 93 -25.72 -2.68 -10.32
C GLY A 93 -26.26 -3.92 -11.03
N ASP A 94 -26.75 -3.79 -12.26
CA ASP A 94 -27.22 -4.95 -13.05
C ASP A 94 -26.09 -5.63 -13.84
N ALA A 95 -24.93 -4.97 -13.96
CA ALA A 95 -23.77 -5.50 -14.69
C ALA A 95 -22.88 -6.42 -13.83
N LYS A 96 -23.26 -6.72 -12.58
CA LYS A 96 -22.44 -7.57 -11.69
C LYS A 96 -22.36 -9.00 -12.24
N PRO A 97 -21.14 -9.59 -12.35
CA PRO A 97 -20.99 -10.98 -12.75
C PRO A 97 -21.74 -11.96 -11.82
N PRO A 98 -22.38 -13.02 -12.34
CA PRO A 98 -23.17 -13.97 -11.53
C PRO A 98 -22.39 -14.62 -10.38
N VAL A 99 -21.09 -14.82 -10.57
CA VAL A 99 -20.17 -15.36 -9.55
C VAL A 99 -20.20 -14.56 -8.24
N LEU A 100 -20.53 -13.27 -8.28
CA LEU A 100 -20.55 -12.42 -7.07
C LEU A 100 -21.55 -12.90 -6.04
N SER A 101 -22.68 -13.46 -6.46
CA SER A 101 -23.64 -14.05 -5.50
C SER A 101 -23.08 -15.30 -4.81
N GLU A 102 -22.21 -16.06 -5.49
CA GLU A 102 -21.55 -17.25 -4.92
C GLU A 102 -20.48 -16.89 -3.90
N VAL A 103 -19.75 -15.78 -4.13
CA VAL A 103 -18.62 -15.35 -3.30
C VAL A 103 -18.96 -14.19 -2.35
N ALA A 104 -20.21 -13.74 -2.32
CA ALA A 104 -20.65 -12.55 -1.57
C ALA A 104 -20.19 -12.55 -0.11
N ALA A 105 -20.30 -13.71 0.55
CA ALA A 105 -19.91 -13.88 1.95
C ALA A 105 -18.40 -13.66 2.22
N LYS A 106 -17.56 -13.67 1.18
CA LYS A 106 -16.12 -13.42 1.27
C LYS A 106 -15.74 -11.96 1.03
N ILE A 107 -16.59 -11.16 0.38
CA ILE A 107 -16.22 -9.82 -0.08
C ILE A 107 -15.94 -8.89 1.10
N ILE A 108 -16.86 -8.79 2.06
CA ILE A 108 -16.68 -7.91 3.22
C ILE A 108 -15.52 -8.36 4.13
N PRO A 109 -15.34 -9.67 4.45
CA PRO A 109 -14.15 -10.11 5.17
C PRO A 109 -12.83 -9.73 4.49
N ASN A 110 -12.75 -9.83 3.16
CA ASN A 110 -11.56 -9.42 2.40
C ASN A 110 -11.35 -7.91 2.44
N LEU A 111 -12.40 -7.10 2.34
CA LEU A 111 -12.32 -5.65 2.53
C LEU A 111 -11.80 -5.28 3.93
N ILE A 112 -12.30 -5.95 4.98
CA ILE A 112 -11.82 -5.74 6.35
C ILE A 112 -10.32 -6.06 6.46
N LEU A 113 -9.87 -7.18 5.88
CA LEU A 113 -8.45 -7.55 5.85
C LEU A 113 -7.59 -6.46 5.18
N LEU A 114 -8.04 -5.94 4.03
CA LEU A 114 -7.33 -4.88 3.32
C LEU A 114 -7.26 -3.59 4.13
N PHE A 115 -8.35 -3.18 4.79
CA PHE A 115 -8.37 -1.99 5.64
C PHE A 115 -7.50 -2.13 6.88
N ASP A 116 -7.41 -3.33 7.45
CA ASP A 116 -6.53 -3.60 8.59
C ASP A 116 -5.04 -3.58 8.17
N GLY A 117 -4.74 -4.00 6.94
CA GLY A 117 -3.42 -3.84 6.32
C GLY A 117 -3.09 -2.38 6.01
N LEU A 118 -4.03 -1.63 5.42
CA LEU A 118 -3.87 -0.20 5.12
C LEU A 118 -3.65 0.62 6.39
N LYS A 119 -4.43 0.36 7.44
CA LYS A 119 -4.29 1.06 8.71
C LYS A 119 -2.86 0.93 9.25
N ARG A 120 -2.33 -0.29 9.28
CA ARG A 120 -0.95 -0.56 9.74
C ARG A 120 0.09 0.11 8.84
N ALA A 121 -0.07 0.00 7.52
CA ALA A 121 0.85 0.61 6.57
C ALA A 121 0.88 2.14 6.67
N TYR A 122 -0.28 2.78 6.89
CA TYR A 122 -0.35 4.23 7.13
C TYR A 122 0.24 4.65 8.48
N GLU A 123 0.08 3.84 9.53
CA GLU A 123 0.69 4.10 10.84
C GLU A 123 2.21 3.98 10.78
N SER A 124 2.73 2.99 10.06
CA SER A 124 4.17 2.78 9.82
C SER A 124 4.78 3.95 9.04
N ARG A 125 4.23 4.28 7.86
CA ARG A 125 4.70 5.41 7.05
C ARG A 125 4.70 6.74 7.81
N ALA A 126 3.71 6.98 8.67
CA ALA A 126 3.66 8.20 9.47
C ALA A 126 4.75 8.24 10.55
N GLN A 127 5.18 7.08 11.07
CA GLN A 127 6.30 6.99 12.01
C GLN A 127 7.63 7.23 11.30
N GLU A 128 7.83 6.66 10.12
CA GLU A 128 9.02 6.90 9.29
C GLU A 128 9.17 8.39 8.93
N GLU A 129 8.07 9.04 8.52
CA GLU A 129 8.06 10.48 8.24
C GLU A 129 8.37 11.32 9.51
N GLU A 130 7.93 10.90 10.70
CA GLU A 130 8.26 11.57 11.97
C GLU A 130 9.73 11.37 12.38
N ASP A 131 10.27 10.16 12.23
CA ASP A 131 11.66 9.83 12.57
C ASP A 131 12.66 10.55 11.63
N GLU A 132 12.34 10.66 10.33
CA GLU A 132 13.14 11.44 9.36
C GLU A 132 13.16 12.95 9.70
N GLU A 133 12.04 13.52 10.14
CA GLU A 133 11.98 14.92 10.59
C GLU A 133 12.79 15.16 11.87
N GLU A 134 12.85 14.20 12.80
CA GLU A 134 13.66 14.30 14.03
C GLU A 134 15.17 14.19 13.77
N GLU A 135 15.60 13.35 12.81
CA GLU A 135 17.02 13.21 12.43
C GLU A 135 17.55 14.44 11.65
N GLU A 136 16.71 15.13 10.86
CA GLU A 136 17.10 16.37 10.16
C GLU A 136 17.29 17.57 11.12
N ASP A 137 16.61 17.57 12.29
CA ASP A 137 16.73 18.62 13.31
C ASP A 137 17.97 18.47 14.22
N GLU A 138 18.63 17.30 14.24
CA GLU A 138 19.90 17.09 14.97
C GLU A 138 21.15 17.57 14.20
N ASP A 139 21.03 17.84 12.89
CA ASP A 139 22.16 18.25 12.02
C ASP A 139 22.39 19.78 11.93
N ASP A 140 21.61 20.63 12.63
CA ASP A 140 21.88 22.09 12.75
C ASP A 140 22.60 22.48 14.07
N CYS A 141 23.16 21.50 14.79
CA CYS A 141 23.92 21.74 16.01
C CYS A 141 25.45 21.75 15.77
N GLU A 142 25.97 22.94 15.45
CA GLU A 142 27.35 23.38 15.69
C GLU A 142 28.51 22.50 15.17
N GLU A 143 29.00 22.78 13.95
CA GLU A 143 30.44 22.64 13.66
C GLU A 143 31.08 23.99 13.31
N ALA A 144 31.02 24.88 14.30
CA ALA A 144 31.91 26.04 14.42
C ALA A 144 32.88 25.82 15.59
N LEU A 145 33.72 24.78 15.50
CA LEU A 145 35.00 24.76 16.22
C LEU A 145 36.15 24.57 15.24
N SER A 146 36.87 25.68 15.07
CA SER A 146 38.16 25.78 14.43
C SER A 146 39.20 24.81 15.01
N SER A 147 39.94 24.13 14.13
CA SER A 147 41.40 23.95 14.16
C SER A 147 42.06 23.57 15.50
N ASP A 148 42.44 22.30 15.67
CA ASP A 148 43.84 21.83 15.62
C ASP A 148 43.91 20.30 15.86
N GLU A 149 44.80 19.62 15.13
CA GLU A 149 45.45 18.32 15.44
C GLU A 149 44.52 17.13 15.79
N ASP A 150 44.34 16.10 14.95
CA ASP A 150 45.34 15.03 14.78
C ASP A 150 45.07 14.19 13.51
N GLU A 151 46.11 14.08 12.67
CA GLU A 151 46.23 13.08 11.60
C GLU A 151 46.37 11.67 12.20
N VAL A 152 45.44 10.74 11.89
CA VAL A 152 45.63 9.28 11.68
C VAL A 152 44.23 8.65 11.66
N ASP A 153 43.77 7.92 10.65
CA ASP A 153 44.28 6.58 10.35
C ASP A 153 43.80 6.12 8.94
N GLU A 154 44.61 6.40 7.93
CA GLU A 154 44.55 5.75 6.61
C GLU A 154 45.56 4.58 6.55
N PHE A 155 45.99 4.04 7.71
CA PHE A 155 47.08 3.07 7.82
C PHE A 155 46.64 1.72 8.43
N ALA A 156 45.46 1.60 9.03
CA ALA A 156 44.91 0.35 9.55
C ALA A 156 44.83 -0.77 8.50
N SER A 157 44.51 -0.42 7.24
CA SER A 157 44.41 -1.39 6.13
C SER A 157 45.77 -1.99 5.73
N ASN A 158 46.84 -1.18 5.75
CA ASN A 158 48.18 -1.62 5.35
C ASN A 158 48.92 -2.40 6.45
N TYR A 159 48.52 -2.25 7.71
CA TYR A 159 49.19 -2.90 8.85
C TYR A 159 49.01 -4.43 8.84
N LEU A 160 47.81 -4.91 8.52
CA LEU A 160 47.50 -6.34 8.43
C LEU A 160 48.25 -7.02 7.27
N GLU A 161 48.33 -6.35 6.12
CA GLU A 161 49.04 -6.84 4.95
C GLU A 161 50.57 -6.86 5.18
N GLN A 162 51.10 -5.86 5.90
CA GLN A 162 52.51 -5.82 6.29
C GLN A 162 52.88 -6.92 7.30
N ILE A 163 51.99 -7.28 8.23
CA ILE A 163 52.19 -8.44 9.13
C ILE A 163 52.18 -9.76 8.34
N ALA A 164 51.31 -9.89 7.35
CA ALA A 164 51.24 -11.08 6.49
C ALA A 164 52.52 -11.25 5.63
N GLU A 165 53.10 -10.16 5.13
CA GLU A 165 54.38 -10.20 4.43
C GLU A 165 55.55 -10.52 5.36
N ILE A 166 55.64 -9.89 6.53
CA ILE A 166 56.74 -10.14 7.49
C ILE A 166 56.73 -11.60 7.96
N SER A 167 55.55 -12.19 8.15
CA SER A 167 55.41 -13.60 8.54
C SER A 167 55.80 -14.57 7.43
N LYS A 168 55.45 -14.31 6.16
CA LYS A 168 55.94 -15.09 5.00
C LYS A 168 57.46 -15.01 4.85
N THR A 169 58.03 -13.82 5.01
CA THR A 169 59.46 -13.58 4.80
C THR A 169 60.30 -14.30 5.87
N LYS A 170 59.88 -14.23 7.15
CA LYS A 170 60.56 -14.95 8.25
C LYS A 170 60.39 -16.47 8.18
N ALA A 171 59.28 -16.97 7.65
CA ALA A 171 59.08 -18.41 7.44
C ALA A 171 59.99 -18.97 6.34
N ALA A 172 60.19 -18.21 5.25
CA ALA A 172 61.10 -18.55 4.17
C ALA A 172 62.57 -18.59 4.62
N GLU A 173 63.00 -17.66 5.49
CA GLU A 173 64.35 -17.67 6.08
C GLU A 173 64.59 -18.86 7.03
N ALA A 174 63.53 -19.39 7.66
CA ALA A 174 63.58 -20.58 8.50
C ALA A 174 63.41 -21.90 7.73
N GLY A 175 63.28 -21.85 6.40
CA GLY A 175 63.16 -23.03 5.53
C GLY A 175 61.80 -23.74 5.59
N PHE A 176 60.74 -23.06 6.02
CA PHE A 176 59.39 -23.60 6.09
C PHE A 176 58.43 -22.80 5.19
N GLU A 177 57.67 -23.48 4.34
CA GLU A 177 56.70 -22.85 3.45
C GLU A 177 55.37 -22.68 4.21
N MET A 178 55.01 -21.44 4.55
CA MET A 178 53.77 -21.11 5.28
C MET A 178 52.79 -20.39 4.34
N LYS A 179 51.59 -20.96 4.14
CA LYS A 179 50.47 -20.30 3.48
C LYS A 179 49.59 -19.64 4.54
N ALA A 180 49.76 -18.34 4.74
CA ALA A 180 48.77 -17.51 5.41
C ALA A 180 47.82 -16.97 4.32
N GLU A 181 46.60 -17.50 4.28
CA GLU A 181 45.47 -16.92 3.56
C GLU A 181 44.63 -16.18 4.60
N ILE A 182 44.39 -14.89 4.37
CA ILE A 182 43.40 -14.13 5.14
C ILE A 182 42.05 -14.69 4.68
N LYS A 183 41.35 -15.38 5.58
CA LYS A 183 39.93 -15.72 5.37
C LYS A 183 39.13 -14.54 5.91
N ASP A 184 38.40 -13.86 5.03
CA ASP A 184 37.20 -13.16 5.44
C ASP A 184 36.22 -14.22 5.93
N ASP A 185 35.98 -14.26 7.24
CA ASP A 185 34.83 -14.94 7.82
C ASP A 185 33.59 -14.10 7.48
N GLU A 186 33.05 -14.29 6.27
CA GLU A 186 31.64 -14.00 5.98
C GLU A 186 30.80 -15.14 6.58
N ASP A 187 30.73 -15.21 7.91
CA ASP A 187 29.67 -15.90 8.64
C ASP A 187 29.10 -14.88 9.65
N SER A 188 28.52 -13.80 9.10
CA SER A 188 27.51 -13.01 9.81
C SER A 188 26.17 -13.68 9.49
N ASP A 189 25.81 -14.68 10.29
CA ASP A 189 24.39 -15.03 10.49
C ASP A 189 23.73 -13.90 11.31
N ASP A 190 23.77 -12.69 10.76
CA ASP A 190 22.73 -11.71 11.03
C ASP A 190 21.55 -12.16 10.17
N GLU A 191 20.78 -13.12 10.69
CA GLU A 191 19.35 -13.13 10.43
C GLU A 191 18.85 -11.80 11.02
N GLU A 192 19.04 -10.71 10.27
CA GLU A 192 18.24 -9.50 10.42
C GLU A 192 16.81 -10.00 10.45
N GLU A 193 16.21 -9.89 11.63
CA GLU A 193 14.82 -10.24 11.85
C GLU A 193 14.04 -9.22 11.01
N GLU A 194 13.89 -9.47 9.70
CA GLU A 194 13.11 -8.64 8.78
C GLU A 194 11.83 -8.33 9.55
N SER A 195 11.67 -7.05 9.89
CA SER A 195 10.58 -6.66 10.73
C SER A 195 9.30 -7.08 10.01
N VAL A 196 8.24 -7.42 10.74
CA VAL A 196 6.93 -7.70 10.12
C VAL A 196 6.42 -6.53 9.26
N ASP A 197 7.07 -5.36 9.36
CA ASP A 197 6.86 -4.18 8.53
C ASP A 197 7.63 -4.25 7.20
N ASP A 198 8.85 -4.80 7.18
CA ASP A 198 9.65 -5.01 5.96
C ASP A 198 8.97 -6.03 5.01
N LEU A 199 8.24 -7.00 5.58
CA LEU A 199 7.38 -7.91 4.82
C LEU A 199 6.14 -7.24 4.22
N ASN A 200 5.85 -6.01 4.63
CA ASN A 200 4.70 -5.26 4.20
C ASN A 200 5.02 -4.34 3.02
N GLU A 201 6.29 -4.03 2.81
CA GLU A 201 6.74 -3.16 1.73
C GLU A 201 7.09 -3.96 0.48
N THR A 202 6.50 -3.61 -0.67
CA THR A 202 6.92 -4.19 -1.94
C THR A 202 8.03 -3.35 -2.55
N ALA A 203 8.97 -3.98 -3.27
CA ALA A 203 9.95 -3.26 -4.09
C ALA A 203 9.32 -2.31 -5.15
N LEU A 204 7.99 -2.35 -5.31
CA LEU A 204 7.21 -1.48 -6.17
C LEU A 204 6.60 -0.26 -5.46
N GLU A 205 6.65 -0.16 -4.13
CA GLU A 205 6.09 1.00 -3.40
C GLU A 205 6.81 2.31 -3.69
N GLY A 206 8.08 2.26 -4.12
CA GLY A 206 8.78 3.42 -4.67
C GLY A 206 8.18 3.96 -5.98
N PHE A 207 7.24 3.25 -6.62
CA PHE A 207 6.52 3.74 -7.80
C PHE A 207 5.12 4.23 -7.44
N THR A 208 4.90 5.54 -7.57
CA THR A 208 3.60 6.14 -7.33
C THR A 208 2.76 6.27 -8.60
N THR A 209 1.45 6.29 -8.42
CA THR A 209 0.46 6.52 -9.46
C THR A 209 -0.50 7.64 -9.03
N PRO A 210 -1.37 8.16 -9.93
CA PRO A 210 -2.32 9.21 -9.55
C PRO A 210 -3.31 8.83 -8.44
N ILE A 211 -3.50 7.53 -8.13
CA ILE A 211 -4.33 7.11 -7.00
C ILE A 211 -3.60 7.28 -5.65
N ASP A 212 -2.28 7.41 -5.67
CA ASP A 212 -1.43 7.53 -4.47
C ASP A 212 -1.19 8.99 -4.07
N ASP A 213 -1.57 9.95 -4.93
CA ASP A 213 -1.53 11.37 -4.59
C ASP A 213 -2.60 11.70 -3.54
N GLU A 214 -2.17 11.96 -2.31
CA GLU A 214 -3.04 12.32 -1.18
C GLU A 214 -3.19 13.85 -1.01
N GLU A 215 -2.33 14.64 -1.65
CA GLU A 215 -2.26 16.09 -1.44
C GLU A 215 -3.23 16.88 -2.32
N GLU A 216 -3.60 16.30 -3.47
CA GLU A 216 -4.51 16.92 -4.41
C GLU A 216 -5.93 17.06 -3.83
N ASP A 217 -6.61 18.17 -4.13
CA ASP A 217 -8.02 18.35 -3.74
C ASP A 217 -8.90 17.20 -4.28
N SER A 218 -8.55 16.65 -5.45
CA SER A 218 -9.17 15.50 -6.13
C SER A 218 -8.75 14.12 -5.59
N ALA A 219 -7.81 14.05 -4.64
CA ALA A 219 -7.30 12.79 -4.11
C ALA A 219 -8.42 11.85 -3.68
N ILE A 220 -8.31 10.59 -4.08
CA ILE A 220 -9.32 9.57 -3.82
C ILE A 220 -8.94 8.86 -2.52
N ASP A 221 -9.83 8.95 -1.54
CA ASP A 221 -9.69 8.26 -0.25
C ASP A 221 -10.51 6.96 -0.28
N GLU A 222 -9.85 5.84 -0.03
CA GLU A 222 -10.41 4.50 -0.10
C GLU A 222 -11.39 4.19 1.04
N TYR A 223 -11.20 4.78 2.23
CA TYR A 223 -12.15 4.65 3.34
C TYR A 223 -13.44 5.42 3.05
N VAL A 224 -13.32 6.66 2.56
CA VAL A 224 -14.45 7.50 2.16
C VAL A 224 -15.20 6.86 0.99
N THR A 225 -14.47 6.40 -0.04
CA THR A 225 -15.06 5.72 -1.21
C THR A 225 -15.84 4.49 -0.77
N PHE A 226 -15.24 3.65 0.08
CA PHE A 226 -15.92 2.47 0.62
C PHE A 226 -17.18 2.84 1.40
N LYS A 227 -17.10 3.81 2.32
CA LYS A 227 -18.26 4.27 3.09
C LYS A 227 -19.40 4.73 2.18
N GLU A 228 -19.10 5.54 1.16
CA GLU A 228 -20.09 6.08 0.24
C GLU A 228 -20.75 4.97 -0.59
N VAL A 229 -19.95 4.05 -1.14
CA VAL A 229 -20.44 2.86 -1.87
C VAL A 229 -21.31 1.99 -0.97
N PHE A 230 -20.81 1.64 0.23
CA PHE A 230 -21.48 0.74 1.15
C PHE A 230 -22.81 1.32 1.65
N SER A 231 -22.83 2.64 1.93
CA SER A 231 -24.05 3.36 2.29
C SER A 231 -25.04 3.42 1.13
N ALA A 232 -24.58 3.68 -0.10
CA ALA A 232 -25.41 3.71 -1.28
C ALA A 232 -26.07 2.35 -1.54
N LEU A 233 -25.31 1.25 -1.41
CA LEU A 233 -25.83 -0.12 -1.57
C LEU A 233 -27.01 -0.42 -0.65
N SER A 234 -26.95 0.00 0.61
CA SER A 234 -28.04 -0.22 1.57
C SER A 234 -29.38 0.39 1.11
N SER A 235 -29.33 1.44 0.29
CA SER A 235 -30.52 2.14 -0.23
C SER A 235 -30.92 1.70 -1.63
N GLN A 236 -29.94 1.40 -2.49
CA GLN A 236 -30.16 1.12 -3.92
C GLN A 236 -30.44 -0.35 -4.19
N ASP A 237 -29.76 -1.26 -3.50
CA ASP A 237 -29.94 -2.71 -3.63
C ASP A 237 -29.91 -3.37 -2.24
N PRO A 238 -31.00 -3.25 -1.46
CA PRO A 238 -31.06 -3.78 -0.09
C PRO A 238 -30.87 -5.30 -0.03
N ALA A 239 -31.25 -6.02 -1.10
CA ALA A 239 -31.08 -7.47 -1.17
C ALA A 239 -29.60 -7.85 -1.33
N TRP A 240 -28.88 -7.14 -2.19
CA TRP A 240 -27.43 -7.32 -2.34
C TRP A 240 -26.67 -6.91 -1.07
N TYR A 241 -27.03 -5.76 -0.48
CA TYR A 241 -26.47 -5.33 0.80
C TYR A 241 -26.66 -6.42 1.88
N ALA A 242 -27.88 -6.95 2.02
CA ALA A 242 -28.14 -8.03 2.97
C ALA A 242 -27.29 -9.26 2.67
N LEU A 243 -27.10 -9.64 1.41
CA LEU A 243 -26.28 -10.79 1.04
C LEU A 243 -24.79 -10.61 1.42
N LEU A 244 -24.28 -9.38 1.32
CA LEU A 244 -22.92 -9.02 1.76
C LEU A 244 -22.77 -9.04 3.28
N THR A 245 -23.81 -8.71 4.04
CA THR A 245 -23.71 -8.53 5.50
C THR A 245 -24.27 -9.67 6.35
N THR A 246 -25.08 -10.57 5.79
CA THR A 246 -25.83 -11.59 6.58
C THR A 246 -24.90 -12.58 7.31
N GLY A 247 -23.72 -12.85 6.76
CA GLY A 247 -22.77 -13.83 7.31
C GLY A 247 -21.70 -13.26 8.24
N LEU A 248 -21.75 -11.96 8.56
CA LEU A 248 -20.68 -11.31 9.32
C LEU A 248 -20.70 -11.71 10.80
N THR A 249 -19.51 -11.95 11.35
CA THR A 249 -19.37 -12.15 12.80
C THR A 249 -19.52 -10.83 13.55
N THR A 250 -19.63 -10.90 14.87
CA THR A 250 -19.67 -9.70 15.74
C THR A 250 -18.39 -8.87 15.58
N GLU A 251 -17.24 -9.53 15.50
CA GLU A 251 -15.92 -8.91 15.30
C GLU A 251 -15.85 -8.22 13.94
N GLN A 252 -16.29 -8.88 12.87
CA GLN A 252 -16.32 -8.29 11.52
C GLN A 252 -17.28 -7.11 11.44
N THR A 253 -18.43 -7.19 12.10
CA THR A 253 -19.39 -6.09 12.17
C THR A 253 -18.79 -4.89 12.91
N LYS A 254 -18.04 -5.12 13.99
CA LYS A 254 -17.32 -4.07 14.72
C LYS A 254 -16.23 -3.43 13.88
N ALA A 255 -15.40 -4.24 13.21
CA ALA A 255 -14.35 -3.73 12.32
C ALA A 255 -14.94 -2.87 11.20
N LEU A 256 -16.07 -3.29 10.62
CA LEU A 256 -16.80 -2.51 9.62
C LEU A 256 -17.28 -1.15 10.16
N GLN A 257 -17.75 -1.10 11.40
CA GLN A 257 -18.13 0.16 12.06
C GLN A 257 -16.92 1.08 12.28
N GLU A 258 -15.78 0.51 12.68
CA GLU A 258 -14.52 1.25 12.87
C GLU A 258 -14.04 1.87 11.55
N ILE A 259 -14.06 1.10 10.45
CA ILE A 259 -13.73 1.60 9.11
C ILE A 259 -14.61 2.80 8.73
N VAL A 260 -15.91 2.76 9.01
CA VAL A 260 -16.83 3.87 8.73
C VAL A 260 -16.51 5.10 9.57
N VAL A 261 -16.10 4.93 10.84
CA VAL A 261 -15.67 6.05 11.69
C VAL A 261 -14.38 6.65 11.18
N THR A 262 -13.40 5.83 10.78
CA THR A 262 -12.15 6.30 10.16
C THR A 262 -12.43 7.08 8.88
N ALA A 263 -13.36 6.61 8.04
CA ALA A 263 -13.79 7.33 6.84
C ALA A 263 -14.33 8.73 7.16
N ASP A 264 -15.13 8.88 8.21
CA ASP A 264 -15.64 10.18 8.65
C ASP A 264 -14.53 11.11 9.15
N GLN A 265 -13.56 10.55 9.91
CA GLN A 265 -12.41 11.30 10.39
C GLN A 265 -11.54 11.80 9.24
N ARG A 266 -11.19 10.93 8.28
CA ARG A 266 -10.38 11.30 7.11
C ARG A 266 -11.09 12.34 6.24
N LYS A 267 -12.40 12.20 6.01
CA LYS A 267 -13.20 13.20 5.29
C LYS A 267 -13.19 14.56 5.98
N ALA A 268 -13.42 14.61 7.28
CA ALA A 268 -13.42 15.86 8.05
C ALA A 268 -12.03 16.51 8.09
N ALA A 269 -10.96 15.72 8.21
CA ALA A 269 -9.58 16.19 8.15
C ALA A 269 -9.26 16.81 6.79
N LYS A 270 -9.62 16.13 5.68
CA LYS A 270 -9.44 16.65 4.33
C LYS A 270 -10.21 17.95 4.10
N GLU A 271 -11.48 18.01 4.50
CA GLU A 271 -12.29 19.23 4.41
C GLU A 271 -11.67 20.39 5.21
N SER A 272 -11.12 20.09 6.39
CA SER A 272 -10.44 21.09 7.23
C SER A 272 -9.17 21.63 6.56
N LYS A 273 -8.32 20.75 6.01
CA LYS A 273 -7.12 21.15 5.23
C LYS A 273 -7.48 22.01 4.02
N ILE A 274 -8.56 21.67 3.30
CA ILE A 274 -9.04 22.47 2.15
C ILE A 274 -9.50 23.86 2.60
N ILE A 275 -10.20 23.97 3.73
CA ILE A 275 -10.66 25.26 4.29
C ILE A 275 -9.46 26.11 4.70
N GLU A 276 -8.45 25.51 5.32
CA GLU A 276 -7.19 26.19 5.69
C GLU A 276 -6.46 26.72 4.44
N LYS A 277 -6.25 25.87 3.41
CA LYS A 277 -5.65 26.28 2.13
C LYS A 277 -6.41 27.44 1.46
N ARG A 278 -7.73 27.56 1.68
CA ARG A 278 -8.58 28.63 1.15
C ARG A 278 -8.62 29.91 2.00
N GLY A 279 -7.79 29.99 3.06
CA GLY A 279 -7.69 31.18 3.91
C GLY A 279 -8.62 31.16 5.13
N GLY A 280 -9.12 30.00 5.54
CA GLY A 280 -9.91 29.80 6.75
C GLY A 280 -11.42 30.01 6.59
N PHE A 281 -12.18 29.82 7.68
CA PHE A 281 -13.62 30.02 7.68
C PHE A 281 -13.97 31.50 7.48
N ALA A 282 -14.66 31.83 6.38
CA ALA A 282 -15.27 33.13 6.19
C ALA A 282 -16.46 33.28 7.16
N PHE A 283 -16.23 33.88 8.32
CA PHE A 283 -17.34 34.28 9.19
C PHE A 283 -18.19 35.31 8.43
N PRO A 284 -19.50 35.11 8.29
CA PRO A 284 -20.36 36.15 7.74
C PRO A 284 -20.15 37.40 8.60
N GLN A 285 -19.77 38.51 7.98
CA GLN A 285 -19.71 39.81 8.65
C GLN A 285 -21.11 40.11 9.18
N GLN A 286 -21.36 39.73 10.43
CA GLN A 286 -22.50 40.24 11.17
C GLN A 286 -22.27 41.74 11.28
N THR A 287 -23.07 42.50 10.54
CA THR A 287 -23.13 43.95 10.68
C THR A 287 -23.48 44.24 12.12
N VAL A 288 -22.48 44.63 12.90
CA VAL A 288 -22.68 45.09 14.28
C VAL A 288 -23.61 46.31 14.18
N PRO A 289 -24.82 46.28 14.75
CA PRO A 289 -25.72 47.43 14.69
C PRO A 289 -25.01 48.62 15.34
N THR A 290 -24.79 49.68 14.56
CA THR A 290 -24.10 50.90 15.01
C THR A 290 -24.89 51.69 16.05
N SER A 291 -26.12 51.28 16.37
CA SER A 291 -26.91 51.83 17.46
C SER A 291 -27.41 50.72 18.39
N PHE A 292 -26.68 50.48 19.48
CA PHE A 292 -27.21 49.80 20.64
C PHE A 292 -28.01 50.83 21.45
N LYS A 293 -29.35 50.79 21.38
CA LYS A 293 -30.20 51.64 22.23
C LYS A 293 -30.20 51.07 23.65
N PHE A 294 -29.35 51.61 24.52
CA PHE A 294 -29.56 51.49 25.96
C PHE A 294 -30.73 52.40 26.37
N GLY A 295 -31.93 51.81 26.46
CA GLY A 295 -33.00 52.29 27.34
C GLY A 295 -34.04 53.25 26.74
N SER A 296 -35.29 52.85 26.90
CA SER A 296 -36.37 53.66 27.51
C SER A 296 -37.36 52.71 28.17
#